data_AF-A0A2N1M4B5-F1
#
_entry.id   AF-A0A2N1M4B5-F1
#
_cell.length_a   1.000
_cell.length_b   1.000
_cell.length_c   1.000
_cell.angle_alpha   90.00
_cell.angle_beta   90.00
_cell.angle_gamma   90.00
#
_symmetry.space_group_name_H-M   'P 1'
#
loop_
_entity.id
_entity.type
_entity.pdbx_description
1 polymer ?
#
loop_
_entity_poly.entity_id
_entity_poly.type
_entity_poly.pdbx_seq_one_letter_code
_entity_poly.pdbx_strand_id
1 'polypeptide(L)'
;MKVRNLLGAYAFKRDMVFSTRVCENIEKGKYPGAYIFPPKKGIESRRPVTGLDFASLYPSLIMAYNLSSDKIILTHGEADIKGLYPVVLEYLFNKRVELKTHLALLGKKKRHLEKMISSAKEKGNRIPESLNSEYSSSFEGIYEHFYGEAGNSKSPIFLRELAGGTTSAGKFNLNLVVEFVTKKGFGIKYGDTDSLYLTCPDKYYEKCDKAFSRKELSKEEYWTEMVEITMDMMKRLRDQVNAYLRIKSSTSCLKMAYEEVLFPVCFTGKKKYFGIRHEDVVNFRPDNLFMRGIDTVKQGNFELFRFIREKIMWEAMGINNTRSIHEIVKDALRDARFKQCDFNQFIAISKWKAKGGLPCNKIFMERMRERIASGKKNIKIPDSGEHYCYVVVNDSPRYKEDGTKSTRKAIIWRMCARFINEDDSFQPPPSDKIMQIKDSDKREKEIDDYSQKKAKNWLKRYIKGLQ
;
A
#
# COMPACT_ATOMS: atom_id res chain seq x y z
N MET A 1 9.14 4.89 -23.16
CA MET A 1 9.41 5.93 -24.22
C MET A 1 9.98 7.23 -23.65
N LYS A 2 9.36 7.84 -22.62
CA LYS A 2 9.85 9.10 -22.00
C LYS A 2 11.28 9.00 -21.44
N VAL A 3 11.56 7.98 -20.61
CA VAL A 3 12.89 7.70 -20.04
C VAL A 3 13.95 7.55 -21.13
N ARG A 4 13.64 6.74 -22.16
CA ARG A 4 14.52 6.52 -23.32
C ARG A 4 14.89 7.81 -24.05
N ASN A 5 13.92 8.66 -24.36
CA ASN A 5 14.17 9.90 -25.09
C ASN A 5 15.04 10.86 -24.26
N LEU A 6 14.81 10.92 -22.94
CA LEU A 6 15.61 11.74 -22.04
C LEU A 6 17.06 11.23 -21.94
N LEU A 7 17.24 9.92 -21.77
CA LEU A 7 18.57 9.30 -21.79
C LEU A 7 19.28 9.55 -23.13
N GLY A 8 18.59 9.38 -24.25
CA GLY A 8 19.16 9.65 -25.58
C GLY A 8 19.62 11.09 -25.76
N ALA A 9 18.84 12.07 -25.29
CA ALA A 9 19.21 13.48 -25.36
C ALA A 9 20.46 13.81 -24.53
N TYR A 10 20.64 13.17 -23.37
CA TYR A 10 21.83 13.36 -22.54
C TYR A 10 23.04 12.54 -23.02
N ALA A 11 22.81 11.36 -23.59
CA ALA A 11 23.84 10.54 -24.21
C ALA A 11 24.48 11.27 -25.40
N PHE A 12 23.65 11.90 -26.25
CA PHE A 12 24.13 12.70 -27.36
C PHE A 12 25.07 13.84 -26.91
N LYS A 13 24.76 14.51 -25.79
CA LYS A 13 25.61 15.56 -25.22
C LYS A 13 26.96 15.06 -24.68
N ARG A 14 27.13 13.75 -24.53
CA ARG A 14 28.34 13.09 -24.03
C ARG A 14 29.05 12.27 -25.13
N ASP A 15 28.68 12.48 -26.39
CA ASP A 15 29.18 11.72 -27.54
C ASP A 15 28.97 10.20 -27.40
N MET A 16 27.86 9.80 -26.76
CA MET A 16 27.50 8.40 -26.55
C MET A 16 26.39 7.98 -27.52
N VAL A 17 26.52 6.76 -28.06
CA VAL A 17 25.49 6.13 -28.89
C VAL A 17 24.62 5.21 -28.03
N PHE A 18 23.31 5.24 -28.27
CA PHE A 18 22.33 4.48 -27.50
C PHE A 18 21.61 3.46 -28.39
N SER A 19 21.60 2.19 -27.98
CA SER A 19 20.87 1.14 -28.71
C SER A 19 19.36 1.23 -28.44
N THR A 20 18.58 1.17 -29.51
CA THR A 20 17.11 1.07 -29.43
C THR A 20 16.60 -0.36 -29.57
N ARG A 21 17.51 -1.33 -29.76
CA ARG A 21 17.17 -2.74 -29.90
C ARG A 21 16.78 -3.33 -28.55
N VAL A 22 15.72 -4.12 -28.54
CA VAL A 22 15.36 -4.92 -27.37
C VAL A 22 16.36 -6.05 -27.24
N CYS A 23 16.82 -6.35 -26.02
CA CYS A 23 17.75 -7.44 -25.78
C CYS A 23 17.12 -8.78 -26.16
N GLU A 24 17.71 -9.50 -27.12
CA GLU A 24 17.20 -10.80 -27.58
C GLU A 24 17.57 -11.94 -26.60
N ASN A 25 18.71 -11.79 -25.91
CA ASN A 25 19.21 -12.73 -24.90
C ASN A 25 18.79 -12.28 -23.49
N ILE A 26 17.53 -12.54 -23.14
CA ILE A 26 17.03 -12.27 -21.78
C ILE A 26 17.42 -13.46 -20.89
N GLU A 27 18.32 -13.25 -19.93
CA GLU A 27 18.59 -14.25 -18.90
C GLU A 27 17.29 -14.63 -18.16
N LYS A 28 16.94 -15.92 -18.18
CA LYS A 28 15.73 -16.43 -17.54
C LYS A 28 15.92 -16.47 -16.02
N GLY A 29 15.08 -15.76 -15.28
CA GLY A 29 15.06 -15.81 -13.81
C GLY A 29 14.49 -14.53 -13.18
N LYS A 30 14.06 -14.61 -11.92
CA LYS A 30 13.69 -13.43 -11.12
C LYS A 30 14.88 -13.05 -10.24
N TYR A 31 15.24 -11.77 -10.20
CA TYR A 31 16.19 -11.26 -9.22
C TYR A 31 15.51 -11.05 -7.85
N PRO A 32 16.25 -11.06 -6.73
CA PRO A 32 15.68 -10.85 -5.40
C PRO A 32 14.97 -9.49 -5.33
N GLY A 33 13.66 -9.51 -5.11
CA GLY A 33 12.87 -8.30 -4.85
C GLY A 33 13.15 -7.73 -3.46
N ALA A 34 12.54 -6.59 -3.11
CA ALA A 34 12.77 -5.92 -1.84
C ALA A 34 12.42 -6.78 -0.61
N TYR A 35 13.09 -6.53 0.51
CA TYR A 35 12.88 -7.26 1.77
C TYR A 35 11.64 -6.71 2.48
N ILE A 36 10.82 -7.59 3.06
CA ILE A 36 9.61 -7.23 3.79
C ILE A 36 9.72 -7.76 5.22
N PHE A 37 9.62 -6.87 6.21
CA PHE A 37 9.47 -7.28 7.59
C PHE A 37 8.03 -7.74 7.80
N PRO A 38 7.79 -8.99 8.25
CA PRO A 38 6.45 -9.52 8.37
C PRO A 38 5.65 -8.68 9.39
N PRO A 39 4.37 -8.37 9.09
CA PRO A 39 3.55 -7.60 10.01
C PRO A 39 3.22 -8.43 11.24
N LYS A 40 3.26 -7.79 12.42
CA LYS A 40 2.61 -8.35 13.62
C LYS A 40 1.10 -8.22 13.44
N LYS A 41 0.47 -9.30 12.94
CA LYS A 41 -0.97 -9.36 12.68
C LYS A 41 -1.71 -9.20 14.01
N GLY A 42 -2.78 -8.42 14.02
CA GLY A 42 -3.38 -7.96 15.27
C GLY A 42 -4.06 -6.62 15.13
N ILE A 43 -5.02 -6.35 16.01
CA ILE A 43 -5.32 -4.97 16.44
C ILE A 43 -4.21 -4.53 17.39
N GLU A 44 -3.50 -3.46 17.03
CA GLU A 44 -2.61 -2.72 17.91
C GLU A 44 -3.37 -1.50 18.46
N SER A 45 -3.75 -1.60 19.72
CA SER A 45 -4.46 -0.56 20.47
C SER A 45 -3.72 -0.15 21.75
N ARG A 46 -2.51 -0.70 21.98
CA ARG A 46 -1.68 -0.35 23.15
C ARG A 46 -0.80 0.86 22.85
N ARG A 47 -0.09 0.86 21.72
CA ARG A 47 0.82 1.96 21.34
C ARG A 47 0.58 2.45 19.90
N PRO A 48 0.67 3.77 19.65
CA PRO A 48 0.62 4.33 18.30
C PRO A 48 1.73 3.79 17.40
N VAL A 49 1.39 3.49 16.15
CA VAL A 49 2.34 2.99 15.13
C VAL A 49 2.58 4.07 14.09
N THR A 50 3.80 4.26 13.63
CA THR A 50 4.13 5.32 12.67
C THR A 50 5.05 4.85 11.55
N GLY A 51 4.82 5.38 10.35
CA GLY A 51 5.61 5.09 9.15
C GLY A 51 6.79 6.05 8.98
N LEU A 52 7.99 5.48 8.83
CA LEU A 52 9.12 6.11 8.16
C LEU A 52 9.24 5.54 6.76
N ASP A 53 9.20 6.39 5.73
CA ASP A 53 9.30 5.97 4.33
C ASP A 53 10.44 6.68 3.60
N PHE A 54 11.16 5.97 2.72
CA PHE A 54 12.21 6.59 1.90
C PHE A 54 11.60 7.49 0.82
N ALA A 55 12.01 8.75 0.78
CA ALA A 55 11.58 9.67 -0.25
C ALA A 55 12.22 9.31 -1.60
N SER A 56 11.48 8.60 -2.45
CA SER A 56 11.94 8.08 -3.75
C SER A 56 13.17 7.18 -3.61
N LEU A 57 12.99 6.00 -2.98
CA LEU A 57 14.08 5.08 -2.63
C LEU A 57 14.98 4.75 -3.83
N TYR A 58 14.44 4.16 -4.90
CA TYR A 58 15.28 3.63 -5.99
C TYR A 58 16.04 4.72 -6.75
N PRO A 59 15.42 5.85 -7.13
CA PRO A 59 16.17 6.96 -7.74
C PRO A 59 17.25 7.52 -6.82
N SER A 60 16.98 7.60 -5.51
CA SER A 60 17.96 8.06 -4.53
C SER A 60 19.15 7.11 -4.39
N LEU A 61 18.91 5.79 -4.46
CA LEU A 61 19.98 4.78 -4.49
C LEU A 61 20.80 4.85 -5.77
N ILE A 62 20.14 5.03 -6.92
CA ILE A 62 20.81 5.19 -8.22
C ILE A 62 21.78 6.38 -8.16
N MET A 63 21.35 7.52 -7.63
CA MET A 63 22.21 8.69 -7.44
C MET A 63 23.30 8.47 -6.39
N ALA A 64 22.97 7.86 -5.24
CA ALA A 64 23.88 7.65 -4.12
C ALA A 64 25.04 6.71 -4.47
N TYR A 65 24.76 5.65 -5.23
CA TYR A 65 25.72 4.60 -5.57
C TYR A 65 26.22 4.70 -7.02
N ASN A 66 25.92 5.81 -7.71
CA ASN A 66 26.32 6.05 -9.09
C ASN A 66 25.94 4.90 -10.05
N LEU A 67 24.76 4.29 -9.86
CA LEU A 67 24.32 3.13 -10.65
C LEU A 67 23.89 3.59 -12.03
N SER A 68 24.56 3.13 -13.10
CA SER A 68 24.16 3.49 -14.46
C SER A 68 24.53 2.41 -15.46
N SER A 69 23.75 2.27 -16.53
CA SER A 69 24.00 1.24 -17.57
C SER A 69 25.31 1.46 -18.32
N ASP A 70 25.78 2.70 -18.41
CA ASP A 70 27.04 3.11 -19.04
C ASP A 70 28.25 3.05 -18.11
N LYS A 71 28.06 2.69 -16.84
CA LYS A 71 29.10 2.72 -15.82
C LYS A 71 29.14 1.40 -15.06
N ILE A 72 30.13 0.58 -15.38
CA ILE A 72 30.61 -0.48 -14.48
C ILE A 72 31.87 0.07 -13.83
N ILE A 73 31.82 0.37 -12.53
CA ILE A 73 32.96 0.89 -11.78
C ILE A 73 33.90 -0.29 -11.49
N LEU A 74 35.06 -0.34 -12.15
CA LEU A 74 36.06 -1.38 -11.94
C LEU A 74 37.21 -0.92 -11.04
N THR A 75 37.42 0.41 -10.93
CA THR A 75 38.46 1.02 -10.10
C THR A 75 37.93 2.19 -9.27
N HIS A 76 38.61 2.55 -8.17
CA HIS A 76 38.19 3.67 -7.30
C HIS A 76 38.23 5.04 -8.02
N GLY A 77 39.18 5.27 -8.93
CA GLY A 77 39.27 6.55 -9.66
C GLY A 77 38.12 6.79 -10.64
N GLU A 78 37.45 5.73 -11.11
CA GLU A 78 36.30 5.85 -12.02
C GLU A 78 34.98 6.17 -11.31
N ALA A 79 34.96 6.04 -9.98
CA ALA A 79 33.77 6.20 -9.14
C ALA A 79 33.32 7.67 -9.06
N ASP A 80 34.25 8.62 -9.16
CA ASP A 80 33.98 10.06 -9.06
C ASP A 80 33.26 10.62 -10.29
N ILE A 81 33.36 9.93 -11.43
CA ILE A 81 32.70 10.34 -12.67
C ILE A 81 31.28 9.77 -12.71
N LYS A 82 30.27 10.65 -12.62
CA LYS A 82 28.85 10.27 -12.63
C LYS A 82 28.40 9.66 -13.97
N GLY A 83 27.75 8.50 -13.89
CA GLY A 83 27.07 7.87 -15.01
C GLY A 83 25.86 8.65 -15.51
N LEU A 84 25.31 8.23 -16.65
CA LEU A 84 24.20 8.92 -17.30
C LEU A 84 22.93 9.00 -16.44
N TYR A 85 22.56 7.92 -15.74
CA TYR A 85 21.35 7.84 -14.93
C TYR A 85 21.38 8.83 -13.75
N PRO A 86 22.42 8.83 -12.89
CA PRO A 86 22.55 9.81 -11.81
C PRO A 86 22.47 11.26 -12.27
N VAL A 87 23.10 11.61 -13.41
CA VAL A 87 23.08 12.98 -13.92
C VAL A 87 21.70 13.41 -14.38
N VAL A 88 21.00 12.53 -15.10
CA VAL A 88 19.63 12.81 -15.55
C VAL A 88 18.68 12.92 -14.34
N LEU A 89 18.82 12.03 -13.36
CA LEU A 89 18.02 12.07 -12.14
C LEU A 89 18.28 13.33 -11.32
N GLU A 90 19.55 13.74 -11.15
CA GLU A 90 19.91 14.98 -10.45
C GLU A 90 19.33 16.22 -11.14
N TYR A 91 19.36 16.28 -12.47
CA TYR A 91 18.69 17.33 -13.23
C TYR A 91 17.18 17.36 -12.97
N LEU A 92 16.52 16.19 -13.04
CA LEU A 92 15.09 16.06 -12.77
C LEU A 92 14.74 16.43 -11.32
N PHE A 93 15.61 16.07 -10.36
CA PHE A 93 15.47 16.44 -8.96
C PHE A 93 15.47 17.96 -8.78
N ASN A 94 16.49 18.62 -9.34
CA ASN A 94 16.66 20.06 -9.22
C ASN A 94 15.51 20.81 -9.88
N LYS A 95 15.05 20.34 -11.04
CA LYS A 95 13.84 20.86 -11.69
C LYS A 95 12.58 20.69 -10.83
N ARG A 96 12.42 19.53 -10.16
CA ARG A 96 11.31 19.30 -9.22
C ARG A 96 11.35 20.26 -8.04
N VAL A 97 12.53 20.50 -7.47
CA VAL A 97 12.72 21.45 -6.35
C VAL A 97 12.37 22.87 -6.79
N GLU A 98 12.87 23.31 -7.94
CA GLU A 98 12.57 24.62 -8.54
C GLU A 98 11.06 24.81 -8.72
N LEU A 99 10.37 23.81 -9.28
CA LEU A 99 8.92 23.83 -9.48
C LEU A 99 8.14 23.87 -8.16
N LYS A 100 8.54 23.06 -7.16
CA LYS A 100 7.91 23.07 -5.84
C LYS A 100 8.03 24.44 -5.16
N THR A 101 9.18 25.10 -5.27
CA THR A 101 9.37 26.45 -4.75
C THR A 101 8.43 27.45 -5.42
N HIS A 102 8.31 27.40 -6.75
CA HIS A 102 7.37 28.24 -7.49
C HIS A 102 5.90 27.97 -7.08
N LEU A 103 5.49 26.70 -6.98
CA LEU A 103 4.14 26.33 -6.56
C LEU A 103 3.85 26.76 -5.12
N ALA A 104 4.82 26.66 -4.20
CA ALA A 104 4.68 27.13 -2.83
C ALA A 104 4.47 28.65 -2.76
N LEU A 105 5.20 29.42 -3.58
CA LEU A 105 5.01 30.86 -3.72
C LEU A 105 3.61 31.19 -4.25
N LEU A 106 3.14 30.48 -5.28
CA LEU A 106 1.79 30.62 -5.82
C LEU A 106 0.73 30.27 -4.77
N GLY A 107 0.93 29.21 -3.99
CA GLY A 107 0.05 28.82 -2.90
C GLY A 107 -0.01 29.87 -1.79
N LYS A 108 1.13 30.47 -1.41
CA LYS A 108 1.17 31.60 -0.46
C LYS A 108 0.40 32.81 -0.99
N LYS A 109 0.60 33.17 -2.27
CA LYS A 109 -0.16 34.24 -2.94
C LYS A 109 -1.66 33.94 -2.96
N LYS A 110 -2.06 32.70 -3.28
CA LYS A 110 -3.45 32.24 -3.28
C LYS A 110 -4.07 32.38 -1.88
N ARG A 111 -3.42 31.88 -0.83
CA ARG A 111 -3.89 32.02 0.56
C ARG A 111 -4.00 33.48 1.00
N HIS A 112 -3.09 34.34 0.56
CA HIS A 112 -3.16 35.77 0.84
C HIS A 112 -4.37 36.42 0.16
N LEU A 113 -4.60 36.11 -1.12
CA LEU A 113 -5.80 36.50 -1.86
C LEU A 113 -7.08 35.94 -1.21
N GLU A 114 -7.07 34.67 -0.77
CA GLU A 114 -8.19 34.05 -0.06
C GLU A 114 -8.48 34.80 1.24
N LYS A 115 -7.47 35.10 2.08
CA LYS A 115 -7.65 35.91 3.29
C LYS A 115 -8.21 37.32 2.99
N MET A 116 -7.77 37.94 1.89
CA MET A 116 -8.31 39.23 1.42
C MET A 116 -9.75 39.11 0.90
N ILE A 117 -10.12 37.98 0.29
CA ILE A 117 -11.48 37.69 -0.20
C ILE A 117 -12.39 37.32 0.97
N SER A 118 -11.92 36.55 1.95
CA SER A 118 -12.66 36.18 3.17
C SER A 118 -12.96 37.39 4.04
N SER A 119 -12.06 38.38 4.07
CA SER A 119 -12.31 39.68 4.70
C SER A 119 -13.22 40.60 3.87
N ALA A 120 -13.48 40.25 2.60
CA ALA A 120 -14.31 41.04 1.68
C ALA A 120 -15.67 40.39 1.32
N LYS A 121 -15.95 39.12 1.68
CA LYS A 121 -17.21 38.42 1.36
C LYS A 121 -17.64 37.41 2.42
N GLU A 122 -18.78 37.65 3.06
CA GLU A 122 -19.68 36.60 3.56
C GLU A 122 -20.47 36.00 2.39
N LYS A 123 -19.91 34.97 1.74
CA LYS A 123 -20.72 33.89 1.12
C LYS A 123 -19.83 32.77 0.61
N GLY A 124 -20.17 31.57 1.07
CA GLY A 124 -19.45 30.33 0.82
C GLY A 124 -19.42 29.95 -0.65
N ASN A 125 -18.21 29.68 -1.13
CA ASN A 125 -17.95 28.70 -2.17
C ASN A 125 -16.62 28.02 -1.81
N ARG A 126 -16.64 26.71 -1.55
CA ARG A 126 -15.43 25.90 -1.42
C ARG A 126 -14.93 25.57 -2.82
N ILE A 127 -13.67 25.92 -3.12
CA ILE A 127 -13.01 25.66 -4.42
C ILE A 127 -12.05 24.47 -4.26
N PRO A 128 -11.95 23.54 -5.23
CA PRO A 128 -11.17 22.30 -5.08
C PRO A 128 -9.65 22.51 -5.06
N GLU A 129 -8.98 21.72 -4.22
CA GLU A 129 -7.53 21.68 -3.99
C GLU A 129 -6.75 20.84 -5.03
N SER A 130 -7.39 20.48 -6.15
CA SER A 130 -6.98 19.38 -7.05
C SER A 130 -5.79 19.68 -7.98
N LEU A 131 -5.41 20.94 -8.20
CA LEU A 131 -4.37 21.29 -9.17
C LEU A 131 -2.94 21.05 -8.67
N ASN A 132 -2.69 21.09 -7.36
CA ASN A 132 -1.34 20.89 -6.81
C ASN A 132 -0.88 19.41 -6.79
N SER A 133 -1.83 18.47 -6.67
CA SER A 133 -1.49 17.03 -6.62
C SER A 133 -1.23 16.43 -8.01
N GLU A 134 -1.90 16.94 -9.05
CA GLU A 134 -1.86 16.36 -10.39
C GLU A 134 -0.55 16.67 -11.13
N TYR A 135 -0.01 17.88 -10.96
CA TYR A 135 1.26 18.27 -11.60
C TYR A 135 2.49 17.67 -10.91
N SER A 136 2.51 17.58 -9.58
CA SER A 136 3.66 17.02 -8.84
C SER A 136 3.79 15.49 -9.01
N SER A 137 2.67 14.77 -9.12
CA SER A 137 2.65 13.32 -9.35
C SER A 137 3.14 12.91 -10.75
N SER A 138 2.98 13.78 -11.75
CA SER A 138 3.44 13.50 -13.13
C SER A 138 4.97 13.39 -13.27
N PHE A 139 5.74 14.17 -12.50
CA PHE A 139 7.21 14.10 -12.45
C PHE A 139 7.72 12.93 -11.59
N GLU A 140 7.03 12.66 -10.48
CA GLU A 140 7.34 11.55 -9.57
C GLU A 140 7.25 10.20 -10.29
N GLY A 141 6.25 10.05 -11.17
CA GLY A 141 6.16 8.92 -12.07
C GLY A 141 7.45 8.74 -12.89
N ILE A 142 7.90 9.76 -13.64
CA ILE A 142 9.08 9.65 -14.51
C ILE A 142 10.34 9.25 -13.72
N TYR A 143 10.46 9.72 -12.48
CA TYR A 143 11.55 9.44 -11.55
C TYR A 143 11.69 7.94 -11.25
N GLU A 144 10.60 7.28 -10.87
CA GLU A 144 10.58 5.85 -10.53
C GLU A 144 10.70 4.92 -11.77
N HIS A 145 10.35 5.41 -12.97
CA HIS A 145 10.43 4.61 -14.19
C HIS A 145 11.86 4.26 -14.63
N PHE A 146 12.91 4.97 -14.17
CA PHE A 146 14.30 4.62 -14.54
C PHE A 146 14.67 3.21 -14.08
N TYR A 147 14.41 2.90 -12.81
CA TYR A 147 14.56 1.56 -12.27
C TYR A 147 13.61 0.56 -12.96
N GLY A 148 12.34 0.95 -13.15
CA GLY A 148 11.34 0.08 -13.78
C GLY A 148 11.70 -0.34 -15.20
N GLU A 149 12.27 0.55 -16.00
CA GLU A 149 12.73 0.26 -17.36
C GLU A 149 13.98 -0.64 -17.36
N ALA A 150 14.92 -0.42 -16.45
CA ALA A 150 16.09 -1.29 -16.30
C ALA A 150 15.72 -2.73 -15.88
N GLY A 151 14.63 -2.91 -15.14
CA GLY A 151 14.08 -4.21 -14.77
C GLY A 151 13.11 -4.82 -15.79
N ASN A 152 12.74 -4.09 -16.84
CA ASN A 152 11.78 -4.53 -17.85
C ASN A 152 12.49 -5.19 -19.02
N SER A 153 12.36 -6.50 -19.18
CA SER A 153 13.04 -7.27 -20.24
C SER A 153 12.66 -6.88 -21.67
N LYS A 154 11.59 -6.10 -21.85
CA LYS A 154 11.19 -5.54 -23.15
C LYS A 154 11.78 -4.16 -23.43
N SER A 155 12.48 -3.58 -22.45
CA SER A 155 13.10 -2.28 -22.59
C SER A 155 14.47 -2.40 -23.29
N PRO A 156 14.82 -1.49 -24.20
CA PRO A 156 16.18 -1.42 -24.76
C PRO A 156 17.28 -1.15 -23.72
N ILE A 157 16.90 -0.68 -22.53
CA ILE A 157 17.81 -0.40 -21.40
C ILE A 157 17.71 -1.44 -20.29
N PHE A 158 17.16 -2.61 -20.59
CA PHE A 158 17.12 -3.70 -19.65
C PHE A 158 18.54 -4.09 -19.22
N LEU A 159 18.80 -4.02 -17.91
CA LEU A 159 20.05 -4.44 -17.30
C LEU A 159 19.72 -5.04 -15.93
N ARG A 160 19.73 -6.37 -15.87
CA ARG A 160 19.26 -7.14 -14.70
C ARG A 160 20.13 -6.87 -13.47
N GLU A 161 21.43 -6.74 -13.67
CA GLU A 161 22.45 -6.45 -12.67
C GLU A 161 22.19 -5.09 -12.03
N LEU A 162 21.81 -4.08 -12.82
CA LEU A 162 21.46 -2.75 -12.33
C LEU A 162 20.20 -2.80 -11.48
N ALA A 163 19.16 -3.47 -11.95
CA ALA A 163 17.92 -3.63 -11.19
C ALA A 163 18.16 -4.41 -9.89
N GLY A 164 18.88 -5.54 -9.95
CA GLY A 164 19.23 -6.35 -8.78
C GLY A 164 20.18 -5.65 -7.80
N GLY A 165 21.13 -4.86 -8.31
CA GLY A 165 22.01 -4.02 -7.50
C GLY A 165 21.24 -2.92 -6.77
N THR A 166 20.29 -2.28 -7.46
CA THR A 166 19.40 -1.26 -6.87
C THR A 166 18.52 -1.86 -5.77
N THR A 167 17.91 -3.03 -5.97
CA THR A 167 17.10 -3.67 -4.92
C THR A 167 17.96 -4.12 -3.74
N SER A 168 19.17 -4.62 -4.00
CA SER A 168 20.11 -5.03 -2.95
C SER A 168 20.58 -3.84 -2.12
N ALA A 169 20.88 -2.71 -2.76
CA ALA A 169 21.20 -1.46 -2.07
C ALA A 169 20.02 -0.96 -1.23
N GLY A 170 18.79 -1.11 -1.71
CA GLY A 170 17.58 -0.78 -0.94
C GLY A 170 17.44 -1.61 0.33
N LYS A 171 17.62 -2.94 0.23
CA LYS A 171 17.63 -3.83 1.40
C LYS A 171 18.71 -3.46 2.40
N PHE A 172 19.92 -3.19 1.91
CA PHE A 172 21.04 -2.81 2.75
C PHE A 172 20.74 -1.54 3.54
N ASN A 173 20.25 -0.48 2.88
CA ASN A 173 19.91 0.77 3.55
C ASN A 173 18.72 0.65 4.51
N LEU A 174 17.69 -0.12 4.16
CA LEU A 174 16.59 -0.41 5.07
C LEU A 174 17.08 -1.13 6.34
N ASN A 175 17.97 -2.11 6.19
CA ASN A 175 18.57 -2.82 7.32
C ASN A 175 19.44 -1.91 8.20
N LEU A 176 20.17 -0.95 7.61
CA LEU A 176 20.91 0.06 8.38
C LEU A 176 19.96 0.91 9.25
N VAL A 177 18.81 1.31 8.71
CA VAL A 177 17.80 2.05 9.49
C VAL A 177 17.21 1.18 10.58
N VAL A 178 16.86 -0.08 10.26
CA VAL A 178 16.35 -1.07 11.23
C VAL A 178 17.30 -1.24 12.41
N GLU A 179 18.59 -1.42 12.14
CA GLU A 179 19.60 -1.52 13.20
C GLU A 179 19.65 -0.25 14.06
N PHE A 180 19.65 0.92 13.41
CA PHE A 180 19.72 2.21 14.10
C PHE A 180 18.51 2.46 15.02
N VAL A 181 17.28 2.23 14.53
CA VAL A 181 16.07 2.46 15.32
C VAL A 181 15.92 1.41 16.44
N THR A 182 16.31 0.16 16.17
CA THR A 182 16.26 -0.91 17.18
C THR A 182 17.25 -0.64 18.32
N LYS A 183 18.48 -0.18 18.02
CA LYS A 183 19.45 0.23 19.06
C LYS A 183 18.96 1.38 19.94
N LYS A 184 18.06 2.23 19.42
CA LYS A 184 17.39 3.30 20.19
C LYS A 184 16.16 2.81 20.97
N GLY A 185 15.81 1.53 20.85
CA GLY A 185 14.69 0.88 21.55
C GLY A 185 13.35 0.96 20.83
N PHE A 186 13.28 1.47 19.59
CA PHE A 186 12.03 1.52 18.85
C PHE A 186 11.60 0.13 18.42
N GLY A 187 10.33 -0.20 18.62
CA GLY A 187 9.78 -1.50 18.25
C GLY A 187 9.32 -1.51 16.79
N ILE A 188 9.75 -2.50 16.01
CA ILE A 188 9.29 -2.69 14.62
C ILE A 188 8.00 -3.51 14.62
N LYS A 189 6.97 -2.99 13.95
CA LYS A 189 5.65 -3.63 13.77
C LYS A 189 5.46 -4.22 12.38
N TYR A 190 5.96 -3.53 11.36
CA TYR A 190 5.89 -3.93 9.96
C TYR A 190 6.96 -3.17 9.16
N GLY A 191 7.30 -3.65 7.98
CA GLY A 191 8.18 -2.93 7.06
C GLY A 191 8.02 -3.45 5.65
N ASP A 192 8.00 -2.56 4.68
CA ASP A 192 7.68 -2.86 3.30
C ASP A 192 8.58 -2.08 2.37
N THR A 193 9.52 -2.75 1.71
CA THR A 193 10.35 -2.22 0.62
C THR A 193 11.17 -0.97 0.97
N ASP A 194 10.50 0.17 1.12
CA ASP A 194 10.95 1.53 1.39
C ASP A 194 10.45 2.09 2.73
N SER A 195 9.50 1.43 3.39
CA SER A 195 8.88 1.91 4.62
C SER A 195 9.10 1.00 5.84
N LEU A 196 9.14 1.61 7.03
CA LEU A 196 9.20 0.95 8.33
C LEU A 196 8.10 1.51 9.23
N TYR A 197 7.31 0.61 9.80
CA TYR A 197 6.27 0.92 10.77
C TYR A 197 6.77 0.62 12.18
N LEU A 198 6.92 1.69 12.97
CA LEU A 198 7.61 1.70 14.25
C LEU A 198 6.65 2.05 15.39
N THR A 199 7.05 1.67 16.60
CA THR A 199 6.44 2.08 17.87
C THR A 199 7.51 2.71 18.75
N CYS A 200 7.17 3.78 19.47
CA CYS A 200 8.12 4.40 20.38
C CYS A 200 8.40 3.50 21.59
N PRO A 201 9.60 3.57 22.19
CA PRO A 201 9.89 2.98 23.48
C PRO A 201 8.88 3.36 24.56
N ASP A 202 8.50 2.40 25.42
CA ASP A 202 7.51 2.60 26.49
C ASP A 202 7.88 3.76 27.44
N LYS A 203 9.17 4.03 27.64
CA LYS A 203 9.66 5.14 28.50
C LYS A 203 9.10 6.51 28.14
N TYR A 204 8.72 6.75 26.88
CA TYR A 204 8.17 8.04 26.44
C TYR A 204 6.73 8.25 26.90
N TYR A 205 6.01 7.16 27.20
CA TYR A 205 4.62 7.19 27.63
C TYR A 205 4.46 7.08 29.15
N GLU A 206 5.52 6.87 29.92
CA GLU A 206 5.44 6.64 31.37
C GLU A 206 4.63 7.70 32.14
N LYS A 207 4.71 8.97 31.73
CA LYS A 207 3.96 10.05 32.37
C LYS A 207 2.45 9.92 32.10
N CYS A 208 2.06 9.77 30.84
CA CYS A 208 0.65 9.64 30.47
C CYS A 208 0.06 8.29 30.95
N ASP A 209 0.85 7.21 30.94
CA ASP A 209 0.47 5.90 31.49
C ASP A 209 0.15 6.00 32.98
N LYS A 210 0.96 6.73 33.76
CA LYS A 210 0.74 6.94 35.20
C LYS A 210 -0.51 7.79 35.45
N ALA A 211 -0.70 8.87 34.71
CA ALA A 211 -1.88 9.74 34.82
C ALA A 211 -3.17 8.97 34.50
N PHE A 212 -3.18 8.16 33.42
CA PHE A 212 -4.31 7.30 33.08
C PHE A 212 -4.57 6.23 34.15
N SER A 213 -3.51 5.61 34.69
CA SER A 213 -3.63 4.60 35.76
C SER A 213 -4.22 5.18 37.06
N ARG A 214 -3.94 6.47 37.35
CA ARG A 214 -4.52 7.22 38.46
C ARG A 214 -5.95 7.74 38.18
N LYS A 215 -6.48 7.48 36.99
CA LYS A 215 -7.78 7.98 36.50
C LYS A 215 -7.85 9.50 36.39
N GLU A 216 -6.70 10.15 36.22
CA GLU A 216 -6.60 11.61 36.00
C GLU A 216 -6.98 11.98 34.55
N LEU A 217 -6.89 11.02 33.62
CA LEU A 217 -7.22 11.18 32.21
C LEU A 217 -8.37 10.25 31.81
N SER A 218 -9.28 10.74 30.96
CA SER A 218 -10.18 9.87 30.20
C SER A 218 -9.39 9.06 29.17
N LYS A 219 -10.02 8.02 28.61
CA LYS A 219 -9.38 7.19 27.58
C LYS A 219 -9.05 7.97 26.31
N GLU A 220 -9.90 8.92 25.94
CA GLU A 220 -9.70 9.77 24.75
C GLU A 220 -8.55 10.75 24.96
N GLU A 221 -8.43 11.35 26.14
CA GLU A 221 -7.30 12.23 26.50
C GLU A 221 -5.97 11.45 26.56
N TYR A 222 -5.95 10.29 27.21
CA TYR A 222 -4.77 9.43 27.26
C TYR A 222 -4.30 9.00 25.85
N TRP A 223 -5.24 8.61 24.98
CA TRP A 223 -4.91 8.27 23.60
C TRP A 223 -4.41 9.47 22.80
N THR A 224 -4.98 10.65 23.05
CA THR A 224 -4.54 11.91 22.43
C THR A 224 -3.09 12.22 22.81
N GLU A 225 -2.77 12.19 24.11
CA GLU A 225 -1.41 12.44 24.60
C GLU A 225 -0.40 11.44 24.00
N MET A 226 -0.75 10.15 23.92
CA MET A 226 0.13 9.15 23.29
C MET A 226 0.41 9.46 21.82
N VAL A 227 -0.60 9.87 21.05
CA VAL A 227 -0.43 10.21 19.63
C VAL A 227 0.46 11.45 19.49
N GLU A 228 0.24 12.49 20.29
CA GLU A 228 1.06 13.72 20.26
C GLU A 228 2.53 13.47 20.63
N ILE A 229 2.77 12.69 21.69
CA ILE A 229 4.12 12.23 22.07
C ILE A 229 4.78 11.51 20.89
N THR A 230 4.04 10.63 20.22
CA THR A 230 4.54 9.86 19.08
C THR A 230 4.90 10.78 17.91
N MET A 231 4.04 11.74 17.58
CA MET A 231 4.29 12.70 16.49
C MET A 231 5.57 13.52 16.72
N ASP A 232 5.79 14.04 17.93
CA ASP A 232 7.00 14.81 18.24
C ASP A 232 8.25 13.94 18.20
N MET A 233 8.20 12.77 18.85
CA MET A 233 9.32 11.83 18.88
C MET A 233 9.71 11.35 17.48
N MET A 234 8.72 11.17 16.60
CA MET A 234 8.96 10.69 15.25
C MET A 234 9.58 11.75 14.34
N LYS A 235 9.23 13.03 14.51
CA LYS A 235 9.94 14.14 13.85
C LYS A 235 11.42 14.15 14.21
N ARG A 236 11.74 13.99 15.50
CA ARG A 236 13.13 13.92 16.00
C ARG A 236 13.87 12.69 15.49
N LEU A 237 13.23 11.52 15.52
CA LEU A 237 13.85 10.28 15.05
C LEU A 237 14.10 10.32 13.54
N ARG A 238 13.19 10.87 12.73
CA ARG A 238 13.41 11.10 11.28
C ARG A 238 14.70 11.89 11.04
N ASP A 239 14.91 12.98 11.77
CA ASP A 239 16.11 13.83 11.58
C ASP A 239 17.39 13.09 11.98
N GLN A 240 17.34 12.29 13.05
CA GLN A 240 18.44 11.42 13.45
C GLN A 240 18.75 10.34 12.42
N VAL A 241 17.72 9.68 11.86
CA VAL A 241 17.87 8.69 10.79
C VAL A 241 18.47 9.32 9.55
N ASN A 242 18.01 10.50 9.15
CA ASN A 242 18.55 11.22 7.99
C ASN A 242 20.00 11.66 8.19
N ALA A 243 20.38 12.10 9.40
CA ALA A 243 21.77 12.38 9.73
C ALA A 243 22.63 11.11 9.67
N TYR A 244 22.14 9.99 10.19
CA TYR A 244 22.82 8.70 10.15
C TYR A 244 23.01 8.19 8.71
N LEU A 245 21.96 8.24 7.88
CA LEU A 245 22.03 7.86 6.47
C LEU A 245 23.04 8.73 5.69
N ARG A 246 23.07 10.04 5.96
CA ARG A 246 24.05 10.94 5.34
C ARG A 246 25.50 10.56 5.70
N ILE A 247 25.76 10.19 6.95
CA ILE A 247 27.09 9.73 7.39
C ILE A 247 27.46 8.40 6.71
N LYS A 248 26.50 7.47 6.56
CA LYS A 248 26.76 6.14 6.00
C LYS A 248 26.88 6.11 4.48
N SER A 249 26.17 6.99 3.79
CA SER A 249 26.14 7.03 2.33
C SER A 249 27.00 8.13 1.72
N SER A 250 27.54 9.04 2.54
CA SER A 250 28.26 10.25 2.10
C SER A 250 27.45 11.15 1.15
N THR A 251 26.12 10.99 1.12
CA THR A 251 25.22 11.77 0.26
C THR A 251 23.97 12.21 1.01
N SER A 252 23.36 13.30 0.55
CA SER A 252 22.05 13.77 1.03
C SER A 252 20.87 13.32 0.16
N CYS A 253 21.11 12.46 -0.84
CA CYS A 253 20.06 11.92 -1.70
C CYS A 253 19.16 10.94 -0.94
N LEU A 254 19.72 10.14 -0.04
CA LEU A 254 18.97 9.16 0.75
C LEU A 254 18.39 9.82 2.01
N LYS A 255 17.06 9.98 2.02
CA LYS A 255 16.31 10.55 3.13
C LYS A 255 15.02 9.79 3.35
N MET A 256 14.62 9.68 4.60
CA MET A 256 13.30 9.21 5.00
C MET A 256 12.40 10.38 5.42
N ALA A 257 11.14 10.27 5.06
CA ALA A 257 10.04 11.11 5.52
C ALA A 257 9.26 10.38 6.61
N TYR A 258 8.72 11.17 7.53
CA TYR A 258 7.65 10.73 8.42
C TYR A 258 6.33 10.98 7.69
N GLU A 259 5.47 9.96 7.60
CA GLU A 259 4.15 10.08 6.99
C GLU A 259 3.10 10.46 8.04
N GLU A 260 2.68 9.47 8.82
CA GLU A 260 1.53 9.56 9.71
C GLU A 260 1.71 8.70 10.97
N VAL A 261 0.89 8.99 11.98
CA VAL A 261 0.65 8.09 13.12
C VAL A 261 -0.68 7.37 12.90
N LEU A 262 -0.66 6.04 12.99
CA LEU A 262 -1.83 5.18 12.97
C LEU A 262 -2.14 4.70 14.38
N PHE A 263 -3.30 5.07 14.93
CA PHE A 263 -3.72 4.60 16.24
C PHE A 263 -5.24 4.69 16.47
N PRO A 264 -5.92 3.58 16.79
CA PRO A 264 -5.46 2.20 16.71
C PRO A 264 -5.23 1.78 15.25
N VAL A 265 -4.55 0.66 15.05
CA VAL A 265 -4.27 0.09 13.73
C VAL A 265 -4.40 -1.42 13.75
N CYS A 266 -4.89 -2.02 12.66
CA CYS A 266 -5.00 -3.46 12.50
C CYS A 266 -4.19 -3.94 11.28
N PHE A 267 -3.24 -4.84 11.51
CA PHE A 267 -2.49 -5.50 10.45
C PHE A 267 -3.08 -6.88 10.17
N THR A 268 -3.39 -7.16 8.90
CA THR A 268 -4.01 -8.44 8.46
C THR A 268 -3.12 -9.23 7.50
N GLY A 269 -2.01 -8.63 7.06
CA GLY A 269 -1.02 -9.25 6.19
C GLY A 269 -0.13 -8.22 5.50
N LYS A 270 0.83 -8.71 4.71
CA LYS A 270 1.72 -7.85 3.91
C LYS A 270 0.88 -6.92 3.02
N LYS A 271 1.17 -5.62 3.07
CA LYS A 271 0.43 -4.55 2.37
C LYS A 271 -1.06 -4.47 2.70
N LYS A 272 -1.50 -5.06 3.83
CA LYS A 272 -2.92 -5.20 4.19
C LYS A 272 -3.18 -4.75 5.62
N TYR A 273 -3.53 -3.50 5.80
CA TYR A 273 -3.80 -2.91 7.10
C TYR A 273 -4.81 -1.77 7.01
N PHE A 274 -5.44 -1.47 8.13
CA PHE A 274 -6.35 -0.34 8.28
C PHE A 274 -6.23 0.27 9.67
N GLY A 275 -6.53 1.55 9.80
CA GLY A 275 -6.32 2.28 11.05
C GLY A 275 -7.00 3.63 11.07
N ILE A 276 -6.94 4.30 12.22
CA ILE A 276 -7.22 5.73 12.32
C ILE A 276 -5.90 6.47 12.09
N ARG A 277 -5.90 7.40 11.14
CA ARG A 277 -4.72 8.17 10.75
C ARG A 277 -4.72 9.55 11.39
N HIS A 278 -3.58 9.93 11.93
CA HIS A 278 -3.30 11.24 12.51
C HIS A 278 -2.08 11.85 11.80
N GLU A 279 -2.24 13.03 11.24
CA GLU A 279 -1.19 13.75 10.49
C GLU A 279 -0.72 14.97 11.32
N ASP A 280 -1.51 16.04 11.31
CA ASP A 280 -1.22 17.28 12.05
C ASP A 280 -2.04 17.43 13.34
N VAL A 281 -3.28 16.94 13.32
CA VAL A 281 -4.23 17.04 14.43
C VAL A 281 -4.72 15.65 14.79
N VAL A 282 -4.79 15.37 16.10
CA VAL A 282 -5.36 14.12 16.59
C VAL A 282 -6.87 14.10 16.33
N ASN A 283 -7.35 13.02 15.73
CA ASN A 283 -8.76 12.84 15.40
C ASN A 283 -9.13 11.35 15.44
N PHE A 284 -9.79 10.92 16.52
CA PHE A 284 -10.31 9.56 16.68
C PHE A 284 -11.68 9.33 16.02
N ARG A 285 -12.22 10.36 15.35
CA ARG A 285 -13.52 10.32 14.64
C ARG A 285 -13.35 10.83 13.20
N PRO A 286 -12.49 10.18 12.39
CA PRO A 286 -12.33 10.57 11.00
C PRO A 286 -13.58 10.24 10.18
N ASP A 287 -13.79 10.93 9.06
CA ASP A 287 -14.87 10.56 8.12
C ASP A 287 -14.63 9.19 7.47
N ASN A 288 -13.37 8.84 7.26
CA ASN A 288 -12.96 7.60 6.61
C ASN A 288 -11.77 6.97 7.32
N LEU A 289 -11.78 5.64 7.44
CA LEU A 289 -10.63 4.88 7.91
C LEU A 289 -9.51 4.88 6.87
N PHE A 290 -8.28 4.91 7.35
CA PHE A 290 -7.12 4.67 6.51
C PHE A 290 -7.04 3.19 6.16
N MET A 291 -6.76 2.87 4.90
CA MET A 291 -6.79 1.49 4.39
C MET A 291 -5.72 1.29 3.33
N ARG A 292 -4.94 0.21 3.47
CA ARG A 292 -3.93 -0.21 2.49
C ARG A 292 -4.15 -1.67 2.17
N GLY A 293 -4.38 -1.97 0.88
CA GLY A 293 -4.51 -3.32 0.31
C GLY A 293 -5.59 -4.24 0.89
N ILE A 294 -6.38 -3.79 1.87
CA ILE A 294 -7.63 -4.44 2.26
C ILE A 294 -8.51 -4.49 1.02
N ASP A 295 -9.08 -5.66 0.70
CA ASP A 295 -9.96 -5.85 -0.45
C ASP A 295 -11.10 -4.80 -0.42
N THR A 296 -10.90 -3.69 -1.11
CA THR A 296 -11.91 -2.65 -1.33
C THR A 296 -12.86 -3.14 -2.40
N VAL A 297 -14.02 -2.51 -2.46
CA VAL A 297 -15.00 -2.76 -3.52
C VAL A 297 -14.36 -2.49 -4.88
N LYS A 298 -13.83 -3.53 -5.53
CA LYS A 298 -13.72 -3.53 -6.99
C LYS A 298 -15.15 -3.41 -7.51
N GLN A 299 -15.38 -2.57 -8.53
CA GLN A 299 -16.69 -2.40 -9.18
C GLN A 299 -17.42 -3.75 -9.22
N GLY A 300 -18.54 -3.86 -8.48
CA GLY A 300 -19.37 -5.05 -8.41
C GLY A 300 -19.39 -5.87 -7.10
N ASN A 301 -18.99 -5.32 -5.95
CA ASN A 301 -19.36 -5.91 -4.65
C ASN A 301 -20.71 -5.38 -4.15
N PHE A 302 -21.43 -6.25 -3.46
CA PHE A 302 -22.79 -6.05 -2.96
C PHE A 302 -22.79 -5.40 -1.56
N GLU A 303 -23.80 -4.61 -1.19
CA GLU A 303 -23.83 -3.79 0.03
C GLU A 303 -23.61 -4.60 1.33
N LEU A 304 -24.01 -5.88 1.36
CA LEU A 304 -23.75 -6.74 2.53
C LEU A 304 -22.24 -6.92 2.78
N PHE A 305 -21.41 -7.02 1.72
CA PHE A 305 -19.96 -7.08 1.87
C PHE A 305 -19.42 -5.78 2.46
N ARG A 306 -19.90 -4.63 1.94
CA ARG A 306 -19.54 -3.31 2.44
C ARG A 306 -19.91 -3.15 3.91
N PHE A 307 -21.13 -3.54 4.27
CA PHE A 307 -21.62 -3.53 5.64
C PHE A 307 -20.77 -4.38 6.58
N ILE A 308 -20.54 -5.66 6.27
CA ILE A 308 -19.73 -6.55 7.13
C ILE A 308 -18.33 -5.96 7.29
N ARG A 309 -17.72 -5.49 6.19
CA ARG A 309 -16.38 -4.90 6.19
C ARG A 309 -16.31 -3.65 7.05
N GLU A 310 -17.17 -2.68 6.79
CA GLU A 310 -17.21 -1.41 7.52
C GLU A 310 -17.50 -1.67 9.00
N LYS A 311 -18.43 -2.55 9.32
CA LYS A 311 -18.75 -2.93 10.70
C LYS A 311 -17.53 -3.49 11.43
N ILE A 312 -16.85 -4.48 10.83
CA ILE A 312 -15.63 -5.06 11.43
C ILE A 312 -14.58 -3.99 11.65
N MET A 313 -14.33 -3.15 10.64
CA MET A 313 -13.25 -2.18 10.68
C MET A 313 -13.52 -1.06 11.69
N TRP A 314 -14.72 -0.49 11.70
CA TRP A 314 -15.08 0.58 12.64
C TRP A 314 -15.16 0.08 14.08
N GLU A 315 -15.71 -1.11 14.32
CA GLU A 315 -15.73 -1.69 15.67
C GLU A 315 -14.32 -2.00 16.19
N ALA A 316 -13.43 -2.50 15.33
CA ALA A 316 -12.04 -2.77 15.69
C ALA A 316 -11.29 -1.49 16.10
N MET A 317 -11.61 -0.36 15.45
CA MET A 317 -10.97 0.94 15.69
C MET A 317 -11.64 1.75 16.81
N GLY A 318 -12.71 1.24 17.41
CA GLY A 318 -13.43 1.94 18.46
C GLY A 318 -12.57 2.16 19.71
N ILE A 319 -12.62 3.37 20.26
CA ILE A 319 -11.81 3.74 21.43
C ILE A 319 -12.04 2.83 22.64
N ASN A 320 -13.27 2.36 22.84
CA ASN A 320 -13.64 1.46 23.94
C ASN A 320 -13.60 -0.02 23.56
N ASN A 321 -13.08 -0.36 22.37
CA ASN A 321 -12.99 -1.76 21.97
C ASN A 321 -11.98 -2.52 22.85
N THR A 322 -12.46 -3.60 23.45
CA THR A 322 -11.65 -4.58 24.19
C THR A 322 -11.70 -5.96 23.53
N ARG A 323 -12.54 -6.13 22.49
CA ARG A 323 -12.73 -7.40 21.78
C ARG A 323 -11.59 -7.63 20.79
N SER A 324 -11.24 -8.90 20.62
CA SER A 324 -10.38 -9.35 19.52
C SER A 324 -11.05 -9.13 18.16
N ILE A 325 -10.25 -9.03 17.10
CA ILE A 325 -10.78 -8.97 15.73
C ILE A 325 -11.63 -10.21 15.40
N HIS A 326 -11.30 -11.36 16.00
CA HIS A 326 -12.04 -12.61 15.81
C HIS A 326 -13.47 -12.51 16.38
N GLU A 327 -13.64 -11.96 17.57
CA GLU A 327 -14.97 -11.73 18.17
C GLU A 327 -15.79 -10.73 17.33
N ILE A 328 -15.17 -9.63 16.91
CA ILE A 328 -15.82 -8.62 16.08
C ILE A 328 -16.30 -9.22 14.74
N VAL A 329 -15.50 -10.09 14.13
CA VAL A 329 -15.89 -10.81 12.90
C VAL A 329 -17.08 -11.74 13.16
N LYS A 330 -17.10 -12.45 14.30
CA LYS A 330 -18.24 -13.31 14.68
C LYS A 330 -19.53 -12.51 14.84
N ASP A 331 -19.45 -11.36 15.51
CA ASP A 331 -20.59 -10.48 15.76
C ASP A 331 -21.10 -9.85 14.45
N ALA A 332 -20.21 -9.29 13.63
CA ALA A 332 -20.57 -8.72 12.34
C ALA A 332 -21.25 -9.75 11.41
N LEU A 333 -20.82 -11.02 11.46
CA LEU A 333 -21.46 -12.11 10.70
C LEU A 333 -22.83 -12.51 11.27
N ARG A 334 -23.02 -12.45 12.59
CA ARG A 334 -24.34 -12.68 13.22
C ARG A 334 -25.32 -11.58 12.83
N ASP A 335 -24.90 -10.33 12.88
CA ASP A 335 -25.76 -9.19 12.54
C ASP A 335 -26.10 -9.13 11.06
N ALA A 336 -25.14 -9.50 10.21
CA ALA A 336 -25.37 -9.66 8.78
C ALA A 336 -26.44 -10.71 8.43
N ARG A 337 -26.72 -11.67 9.32
CA ARG A 337 -27.80 -12.66 9.15
C ARG A 337 -29.18 -12.03 9.23
N PHE A 338 -29.37 -11.13 10.19
CA PHE A 338 -30.67 -10.50 10.47
C PHE A 338 -30.90 -9.23 9.64
N LYS A 339 -29.88 -8.79 8.89
CA LYS A 339 -29.98 -7.63 8.01
C LYS A 339 -30.92 -7.92 6.84
N GLN A 340 -32.06 -7.21 6.79
CA GLN A 340 -32.85 -7.13 5.58
C GLN A 340 -32.00 -6.51 4.46
N CYS A 341 -31.85 -7.25 3.37
CA CYS A 341 -31.09 -6.81 2.21
C CYS A 341 -32.06 -6.54 1.05
N ASP A 342 -31.99 -5.34 0.48
CA ASP A 342 -32.74 -5.00 -0.73
C ASP A 342 -32.09 -5.65 -1.97
N PHE A 343 -32.88 -5.94 -3.01
CA PHE A 343 -32.39 -6.57 -4.24
C PHE A 343 -31.26 -5.76 -4.90
N ASN A 344 -31.37 -4.43 -4.90
CA ASN A 344 -30.38 -3.54 -5.53
C ASN A 344 -29.00 -3.68 -4.88
N GLN A 345 -28.97 -4.07 -3.60
CA GLN A 345 -27.74 -4.33 -2.87
C GLN A 345 -26.93 -5.48 -3.45
N PHE A 346 -27.54 -6.37 -4.25
CA PHE A 346 -26.89 -7.56 -4.81
C PHE A 346 -26.40 -7.38 -6.26
N ILE A 347 -26.56 -6.20 -6.84
CA ILE A 347 -26.15 -5.89 -8.21
C ILE A 347 -24.62 -5.79 -8.27
N ALA A 348 -24.01 -6.60 -9.14
CA ALA A 348 -22.59 -6.51 -9.46
C ALA A 348 -22.41 -5.91 -10.86
N ILE A 349 -21.36 -5.12 -11.04
CA ILE A 349 -20.99 -4.52 -12.34
C ILE A 349 -19.75 -5.26 -12.87
N SER A 350 -19.74 -5.59 -14.16
CA SER A 350 -18.57 -6.15 -14.84
C SER A 350 -18.36 -5.46 -16.18
N LYS A 351 -17.14 -5.46 -16.69
CA LYS A 351 -16.78 -4.91 -18.00
C LYS A 351 -16.75 -6.04 -19.04
N TRP A 352 -17.48 -5.88 -20.13
CA TRP A 352 -17.47 -6.84 -21.23
C TRP A 352 -16.20 -6.72 -22.05
N LYS A 353 -15.65 -7.86 -22.48
CA LYS A 353 -14.49 -7.94 -23.38
C LYS A 353 -14.74 -9.06 -24.39
N ALA A 354 -14.77 -8.72 -25.69
CA ALA A 354 -15.00 -9.69 -26.75
C ALA A 354 -13.87 -10.73 -26.89
N LYS A 355 -12.62 -10.34 -26.60
CA LYS A 355 -11.44 -11.22 -26.58
C LYS A 355 -10.74 -11.14 -25.21
N GLY A 356 -10.53 -12.30 -24.58
CA GLY A 356 -9.96 -12.40 -23.24
C GLY A 356 -10.92 -11.90 -22.16
N GLY A 357 -11.24 -12.72 -21.17
CA GLY A 357 -12.17 -12.37 -20.10
C GLY A 357 -12.65 -13.59 -19.31
N LEU A 358 -13.33 -13.32 -18.19
CA LEU A 358 -13.85 -14.34 -17.29
C LEU A 358 -14.88 -15.26 -18.00
N PRO A 359 -14.83 -16.59 -17.81
CA PRO A 359 -15.80 -17.51 -18.42
C PRO A 359 -17.27 -17.17 -18.09
N CYS A 360 -17.53 -16.66 -16.88
CA CYS A 360 -18.88 -16.25 -16.48
C CYS A 360 -19.42 -15.07 -17.31
N ASN A 361 -18.56 -14.19 -17.83
CA ASN A 361 -18.98 -13.07 -18.66
C ASN A 361 -19.45 -13.59 -20.03
N LYS A 362 -18.76 -14.60 -20.58
CA LYS A 362 -19.15 -15.25 -21.84
C LYS A 362 -20.51 -15.94 -21.71
N ILE A 363 -20.68 -16.75 -20.67
CA ILE A 363 -21.95 -17.45 -20.38
C ILE A 363 -23.10 -16.45 -20.18
N PHE A 364 -22.86 -15.32 -19.50
CA PHE A 364 -23.87 -14.28 -19.33
C PHE A 364 -24.28 -13.67 -20.67
N MET A 365 -23.32 -13.36 -21.56
CA MET A 365 -23.62 -12.81 -22.88
C MET A 365 -24.33 -13.81 -23.79
N GLU A 366 -23.96 -15.09 -23.76
CA GLU A 366 -24.66 -16.15 -24.48
C GLU A 366 -26.13 -16.22 -24.06
N ARG A 367 -26.40 -16.25 -22.75
CA ARG A 367 -27.77 -16.25 -22.22
C ARG A 367 -28.56 -14.98 -22.60
N MET A 368 -27.91 -13.83 -22.69
CA MET A 368 -28.56 -12.59 -23.14
C MET A 368 -28.94 -12.67 -24.61
N ARG A 369 -28.07 -13.25 -25.45
CA ARG A 369 -28.35 -13.49 -26.88
C ARG A 369 -29.49 -14.50 -27.07
N GLU A 370 -29.48 -15.60 -26.33
CA GLU A 370 -30.56 -16.60 -26.35
C GLU A 370 -31.92 -15.98 -26.00
N ARG A 371 -31.97 -15.09 -25.01
CA ARG A 371 -33.21 -14.38 -24.64
C ARG A 371 -33.73 -13.45 -25.72
N ILE A 372 -32.85 -12.78 -26.44
CA ILE A 372 -33.22 -11.96 -27.61
C ILE A 372 -33.76 -12.86 -28.72
N ALA A 373 -33.07 -13.97 -29.01
CA ALA A 373 -33.51 -14.96 -29.99
C ALA A 373 -34.87 -15.59 -29.62
N SER A 374 -35.15 -15.76 -28.33
CA SER A 374 -36.45 -16.25 -27.83
C SER A 374 -37.55 -15.18 -27.78
N GLY A 375 -37.35 -14.02 -28.42
CA GLY A 375 -38.38 -12.98 -28.57
C GLY A 375 -38.55 -12.02 -27.40
N LYS A 376 -37.66 -12.01 -26.39
CA LYS A 376 -37.73 -10.98 -25.32
C LYS A 376 -37.30 -9.62 -25.86
N LYS A 377 -38.23 -8.67 -25.86
CA LYS A 377 -38.00 -7.26 -26.23
C LYS A 377 -37.30 -6.50 -25.09
N ASN A 378 -36.64 -5.38 -25.43
CA ASN A 378 -35.96 -4.46 -24.50
C ASN A 378 -34.69 -5.00 -23.80
N ILE A 379 -33.98 -5.93 -24.42
CA ILE A 379 -32.67 -6.40 -23.94
C ILE A 379 -31.58 -5.80 -24.84
N LYS A 380 -30.76 -4.89 -24.30
CA LYS A 380 -29.55 -4.37 -24.98
C LYS A 380 -28.33 -5.21 -24.58
N ILE A 381 -27.60 -5.73 -25.57
CA ILE A 381 -26.30 -6.36 -25.33
C ILE A 381 -25.24 -5.24 -25.26
N PRO A 382 -24.40 -5.20 -24.22
CA PRO A 382 -23.32 -4.22 -24.13
C PRO A 382 -22.21 -4.50 -25.16
N ASP A 383 -21.65 -3.43 -25.71
CA ASP A 383 -20.51 -3.51 -26.62
C ASP A 383 -19.21 -3.87 -25.88
N SER A 384 -18.19 -4.33 -26.63
CA SER A 384 -16.90 -4.67 -26.04
C SER A 384 -16.28 -3.43 -25.40
N GLY A 385 -16.04 -3.49 -24.08
CA GLY A 385 -15.58 -2.35 -23.30
C GLY A 385 -16.69 -1.67 -22.48
N GLU A 386 -17.95 -1.99 -22.70
CA GLU A 386 -19.04 -1.46 -21.88
C GLU A 386 -19.24 -2.25 -20.58
N HIS A 387 -19.88 -1.60 -19.60
CA HIS A 387 -20.22 -2.21 -18.32
C HIS A 387 -21.63 -2.81 -18.36
N TYR A 388 -21.84 -3.89 -17.61
CA TYR A 388 -23.16 -4.50 -17.42
C TYR A 388 -23.38 -4.94 -15.98
N CYS A 389 -24.64 -4.94 -15.59
CA CYS A 389 -25.11 -5.33 -14.26
C CYS A 389 -25.58 -6.79 -14.25
N TYR A 390 -25.26 -7.53 -13.19
CA TYR A 390 -25.71 -8.90 -13.01
C TYR A 390 -25.90 -9.24 -11.53
N VAL A 391 -26.80 -10.18 -11.25
CA VAL A 391 -27.00 -10.78 -9.93
C VAL A 391 -26.73 -12.28 -10.05
N VAL A 392 -25.99 -12.85 -9.10
CA VAL A 392 -25.73 -14.29 -9.02
C VAL A 392 -26.84 -14.92 -8.17
N VAL A 393 -27.68 -15.73 -8.79
CA VAL A 393 -28.70 -16.53 -8.11
C VAL A 393 -28.03 -17.82 -7.55
N ASN A 394 -28.54 -18.37 -6.44
CA ASN A 394 -27.93 -19.50 -5.71
C ASN A 394 -27.50 -20.67 -6.63
N ASP A 395 -26.45 -21.39 -6.20
CA ASP A 395 -25.80 -22.55 -6.85
C ASP A 395 -25.11 -22.35 -8.20
N SER A 396 -25.05 -21.12 -8.73
CA SER A 396 -24.25 -20.83 -9.94
C SER A 396 -22.77 -20.56 -9.59
N PRO A 397 -21.79 -21.35 -10.10
CA PRO A 397 -20.37 -21.07 -9.89
C PRO A 397 -19.94 -19.76 -10.57
N ARG A 398 -19.24 -18.84 -9.87
CA ARG A 398 -18.40 -17.84 -10.55
C ARG A 398 -17.10 -18.53 -10.97
N TYR A 399 -16.65 -18.29 -12.18
CA TYR A 399 -15.34 -18.73 -12.63
C TYR A 399 -14.35 -17.59 -12.45
N LYS A 400 -13.19 -17.86 -11.85
CA LYS A 400 -12.05 -16.94 -11.88
C LYS A 400 -11.39 -16.97 -13.27
N GLU A 401 -10.45 -16.05 -13.52
CA GLU A 401 -9.68 -16.01 -14.79
C GLU A 401 -8.88 -17.29 -15.05
N ASP A 402 -8.55 -18.04 -13.98
CA ASP A 402 -7.89 -19.35 -14.02
C ASP A 402 -8.88 -20.54 -14.17
N GLY A 403 -10.18 -20.29 -14.36
CA GLY A 403 -11.21 -21.33 -14.48
C GLY A 403 -11.71 -21.92 -13.15
N THR A 404 -11.23 -21.45 -11.99
CA THR A 404 -11.66 -22.01 -10.69
C THR A 404 -13.02 -21.48 -10.22
N LYS A 405 -13.84 -22.37 -9.62
CA LYS A 405 -15.17 -22.04 -9.07
C LYS A 405 -15.05 -21.19 -7.79
N SER A 406 -15.82 -20.12 -7.69
CA SER A 406 -15.91 -19.18 -6.58
C SER A 406 -17.38 -18.84 -6.31
N THR A 407 -17.86 -18.98 -5.08
CA THR A 407 -19.23 -18.58 -4.69
C THR A 407 -19.22 -17.19 -4.05
N ARG A 408 -20.37 -16.48 -3.99
CA ARG A 408 -20.49 -15.19 -3.27
C ARG A 408 -20.03 -15.30 -1.80
N LYS A 409 -20.40 -16.40 -1.14
CA LYS A 409 -19.94 -16.74 0.21
C LYS A 409 -18.40 -16.79 0.28
N ALA A 410 -17.71 -17.22 -0.79
CA ALA A 410 -16.26 -17.31 -0.81
C ALA A 410 -15.53 -15.96 -0.74
N ILE A 411 -16.15 -14.85 -1.17
CA ILE A 411 -15.55 -13.50 -1.07
C ILE A 411 -15.64 -13.00 0.38
N ILE A 412 -16.83 -13.08 0.99
CA ILE A 412 -17.01 -12.75 2.41
C ILE A 412 -16.11 -13.64 3.26
N TRP A 413 -16.06 -14.95 3.00
CA TRP A 413 -15.17 -15.85 3.73
C TRP A 413 -13.71 -15.49 3.55
N ARG A 414 -13.28 -15.10 2.34
CA ARG A 414 -11.89 -14.69 2.11
C ARG A 414 -11.54 -13.42 2.88
N MET A 415 -12.43 -12.44 2.88
CA MET A 415 -12.24 -11.20 3.63
C MET A 415 -12.25 -11.45 5.15
N CYS A 416 -13.25 -12.17 5.67
CA CYS A 416 -13.32 -12.49 7.10
C CYS A 416 -12.14 -13.36 7.54
N ALA A 417 -11.71 -14.32 6.70
CA ALA A 417 -10.52 -15.13 6.97
C ALA A 417 -9.26 -14.26 7.04
N ARG A 418 -9.23 -13.14 6.32
CA ARG A 418 -8.14 -12.16 6.38
C ARG A 418 -8.08 -11.42 7.70
N PHE A 419 -9.22 -11.14 8.32
CA PHE A 419 -9.23 -10.47 9.62
C PHE A 419 -8.83 -11.39 10.77
N ILE A 420 -9.16 -12.69 10.71
CA ILE A 420 -8.96 -13.61 11.84
C ILE A 420 -7.70 -14.49 11.73
N ASN A 421 -6.91 -14.38 10.66
CA ASN A 421 -5.75 -15.26 10.45
C ASN A 421 -4.54 -14.96 11.33
N GLU A 422 -4.66 -14.03 12.27
CA GLU A 422 -3.68 -13.82 13.35
C GLU A 422 -3.80 -14.90 14.43
N ASP A 423 -4.98 -15.49 14.61
CA ASP A 423 -5.25 -16.48 15.65
C ASP A 423 -4.29 -17.69 15.53
N ASP A 424 -3.60 -17.99 16.63
CA ASP A 424 -2.59 -19.05 16.71
C ASP A 424 -3.14 -20.42 16.31
N SER A 425 -4.45 -20.65 16.51
CA SER A 425 -5.12 -21.90 16.09
C SER A 425 -5.09 -22.12 14.57
N PHE A 426 -4.92 -21.06 13.79
CA PHE A 426 -4.80 -21.11 12.34
C PHE A 426 -3.37 -21.18 11.84
N GLN A 427 -2.36 -20.93 12.68
CA GLN A 427 -0.95 -21.01 12.26
C GLN A 427 -0.51 -22.47 12.03
N PRO A 428 0.50 -22.70 11.17
CA PRO A 428 1.11 -24.02 11.05
C PRO A 428 1.81 -24.38 12.37
N PRO A 429 1.78 -25.67 12.78
CA PRO A 429 2.52 -26.09 13.97
C PRO A 429 4.03 -25.93 13.77
N PRO A 430 4.84 -25.82 14.85
CA PRO A 430 6.29 -25.69 14.76
C PRO A 430 6.97 -26.84 13.98
N SER A 431 6.35 -28.03 13.96
CA SER A 431 6.82 -29.21 13.24
C SER A 431 6.46 -29.24 11.74
N ASP A 432 5.67 -28.28 11.24
CA ASP A 432 5.28 -28.21 9.84
C ASP A 432 6.49 -27.94 8.93
N LYS A 433 6.51 -28.56 7.75
CA LYS A 433 7.57 -28.36 6.75
C LYS A 433 7.71 -26.89 6.33
N ILE A 434 6.63 -26.13 6.40
CA ILE A 434 6.63 -24.68 6.14
C ILE A 434 7.63 -23.96 7.07
N MET A 435 7.73 -24.37 8.34
CA MET A 435 8.63 -23.72 9.30
C MET A 435 10.12 -23.93 8.98
N GLN A 436 10.46 -24.96 8.20
CA GLN A 436 11.82 -25.30 7.82
C GLN A 436 12.33 -24.52 6.59
N ILE A 437 11.48 -23.70 5.97
CA ILE A 437 11.86 -22.90 4.78
C ILE A 437 12.88 -21.82 5.18
N LYS A 438 14.06 -21.84 4.54
CA LYS A 438 15.16 -20.89 4.79
C LYS A 438 14.85 -19.47 4.30
N ASP A 439 14.21 -19.36 3.14
CA ASP A 439 13.81 -18.07 2.57
C ASP A 439 12.64 -17.50 3.38
N SER A 440 12.88 -16.39 4.08
CA SER A 440 11.89 -15.81 4.99
C SER A 440 10.63 -15.31 4.27
N ASP A 441 10.77 -14.80 3.04
CA ASP A 441 9.64 -14.29 2.27
C ASP A 441 8.76 -15.44 1.74
N LYS A 442 9.40 -16.50 1.25
CA LYS A 442 8.71 -17.71 0.83
C LYS A 442 8.01 -18.37 2.02
N ARG A 443 8.71 -18.49 3.15
CA ARG A 443 8.13 -19.05 4.38
C ARG A 443 6.90 -18.27 4.82
N GLU A 444 7.00 -16.96 4.94
CA GLU A 444 5.88 -16.10 5.36
C GLU A 444 4.68 -16.19 4.40
N LYS A 445 4.95 -16.30 3.09
CA LYS A 445 3.89 -16.49 2.09
C LYS A 445 3.17 -17.83 2.29
N GLU A 446 3.92 -18.91 2.53
CA GLU A 446 3.34 -20.23 2.76
C GLU A 446 2.58 -20.30 4.11
N ILE A 447 3.09 -19.65 5.16
CA ILE A 447 2.37 -19.47 6.44
C ILE A 447 1.06 -18.72 6.20
N ASP A 448 1.09 -17.59 5.49
CA ASP A 448 -0.13 -16.81 5.22
C ASP A 448 -1.16 -17.63 4.44
N ASP A 449 -0.74 -18.35 3.40
CA ASP A 449 -1.62 -19.21 2.60
C ASP A 449 -2.23 -20.34 3.43
N TYR A 450 -1.44 -20.96 4.32
CA TYR A 450 -1.91 -21.98 5.27
C TYR A 450 -2.98 -21.41 6.22
N SER A 451 -2.66 -20.30 6.90
CA SER A 451 -3.53 -19.71 7.92
C SER A 451 -4.83 -19.18 7.30
N GLN A 452 -4.76 -18.62 6.09
CA GLN A 452 -5.94 -18.24 5.31
C GLN A 452 -6.85 -19.42 4.97
N LYS A 453 -6.26 -20.57 4.58
CA LYS A 453 -7.02 -21.78 4.25
C LYS A 453 -7.71 -22.34 5.49
N LYS A 454 -7.02 -22.40 6.64
CA LYS A 454 -7.60 -22.83 7.92
C LYS A 454 -8.72 -21.90 8.39
N ALA A 455 -8.47 -20.60 8.46
CA ALA A 455 -9.46 -19.59 8.85
C ALA A 455 -10.72 -19.65 7.96
N LYS A 456 -10.54 -19.78 6.64
CA LYS A 456 -11.66 -19.95 5.70
C LYS A 456 -12.48 -21.21 5.95
N ASN A 457 -11.83 -22.33 6.27
CA ASN A 457 -12.53 -23.59 6.58
C ASN A 457 -13.28 -23.49 7.92
N TRP A 458 -12.69 -22.85 8.92
CA TRP A 458 -13.34 -22.56 10.19
C TRP A 458 -14.60 -21.69 9.98
N LEU A 459 -14.48 -20.59 9.23
CA LEU A 459 -15.62 -19.70 8.92
C LEU A 459 -16.77 -20.42 8.21
N LYS A 460 -16.46 -21.36 7.29
CA LYS A 460 -17.49 -22.18 6.65
C LYS A 460 -18.26 -23.02 7.67
N ARG A 461 -17.58 -23.62 8.65
CA ARG A 461 -18.21 -24.42 9.72
C ARG A 461 -19.01 -23.53 10.66
N TYR A 462 -18.44 -22.40 11.09
CA TYR A 462 -19.10 -21.43 11.95
C TYR A 462 -20.42 -20.94 11.34
N ILE A 463 -20.40 -20.49 10.07
CA ILE A 463 -21.60 -20.01 9.38
C ILE A 463 -22.62 -21.13 9.18
N LYS A 464 -22.19 -22.37 8.88
CA LYS A 464 -23.10 -23.52 8.81
C LYS A 464 -23.80 -23.78 10.15
N GLY A 465 -23.07 -23.66 11.27
CA GLY A 465 -23.65 -23.82 12.61
C GLY A 465 -24.53 -22.65 13.05
N LEU A 466 -24.47 -21.52 12.35
CA LEU A 466 -25.44 -20.44 12.51
C LEU A 466 -26.75 -20.72 11.74
N GLN A 467 -26.73 -21.52 10.67
CA GLN A 467 -27.95 -21.87 9.91
C GLN A 467 -28.82 -22.80 10.74
#